data_AF-A0A2E2V1T6-F1
#
_entry.id   AF-A0A2E2V1T6-F1
#
_cell.length_a   1.000
_cell.length_b   1.000
_cell.length_c   1.000
_cell.angle_alpha   90.00
_cell.angle_beta   90.00
_cell.angle_gamma   90.00
#
_symmetry.space_group_name_H-M   'P 1'
#
loop_
_entity.id
_entity.type
_entity.pdbx_description
1 polymer ?
#
loop_
_entity_poly.entity_id
_entity_poly.type
_entity_poly.pdbx_seq_one_letter_code
_entity_poly.pdbx_strand_id
1 'polypeptide(L)'
;MYLVLTALLALNVSKEVLDAFHKMDTSIGFSYSEKQEFNKKQYNDFELKALNNPQKLGQWNDVANAVQDESQKLIAVIDSIRFKIQEEAGLKEGTDELEALDDKEVTIKVLVKTIEDKGYGYGQLLKSARDQYREFLLSLDSLDLYSGQDHIYKLNILSLFNTKDHIVEGSNKEIPWEKNQYYGHVPVAAMAFMNQMKL
;
A
#
# COMPACT_ATOMS: atom_id res chain seq x y z
N MET A 1 -37.55 7.85 -16.55
CA MET A 1 -36.93 6.61 -16.04
C MET A 1 -35.67 6.19 -16.81
N TYR A 2 -35.56 6.46 -18.11
CA TYR A 2 -34.34 6.14 -18.90
C TYR A 2 -33.12 7.04 -18.63
N LEU A 3 -33.33 8.34 -18.33
CA LEU A 3 -32.23 9.29 -18.03
C LEU A 3 -31.43 8.92 -16.76
N VAL A 4 -32.09 8.32 -15.76
CA VAL A 4 -31.42 7.84 -14.54
C VAL A 4 -30.57 6.61 -14.84
N LEU A 5 -31.10 5.67 -15.66
CA LEU A 5 -30.35 4.49 -16.07
C LEU A 5 -29.17 4.83 -17.00
N THR A 6 -29.32 5.81 -17.89
CA THR A 6 -28.20 6.29 -18.75
C THR A 6 -27.17 7.07 -17.94
N ALA A 7 -27.58 7.85 -16.93
CA ALA A 7 -26.66 8.51 -16.01
C ALA A 7 -25.89 7.50 -15.14
N LEU A 8 -26.54 6.42 -14.69
CA LEU A 8 -25.88 5.32 -13.98
C LEU A 8 -24.87 4.58 -14.88
N LEU A 9 -25.21 4.33 -16.15
CA LEU A 9 -24.31 3.71 -17.12
C LEU A 9 -23.09 4.59 -17.46
N ALA A 10 -23.26 5.91 -17.46
CA ALA A 10 -22.19 6.89 -17.68
C ALA A 10 -21.33 7.15 -16.42
N LEU A 11 -21.81 6.77 -15.23
CA LEU A 11 -21.06 6.85 -13.98
C LEU A 11 -20.12 5.65 -13.76
N ASN A 12 -20.31 4.60 -14.56
CA ASN A 12 -19.51 3.38 -14.53
C ASN A 12 -18.19 3.59 -15.26
N VAL A 13 -17.15 2.96 -14.73
CA VAL A 13 -15.82 2.97 -15.32
C VAL A 13 -15.85 2.11 -16.58
N SER A 14 -15.26 2.57 -17.69
CA SER A 14 -15.28 1.79 -18.93
C SER A 14 -14.54 0.47 -18.76
N LYS A 15 -14.98 -0.56 -19.50
CA LYS A 15 -14.38 -1.89 -19.44
C LYS A 15 -12.88 -1.86 -19.75
N GLU A 16 -12.47 -1.04 -20.72
CA GLU A 16 -11.07 -0.89 -21.09
C GLU A 16 -10.22 -0.32 -19.95
N VAL A 17 -10.77 0.62 -19.18
CA VAL A 17 -10.08 1.20 -18.01
C VAL A 17 -9.98 0.17 -16.89
N LEU A 18 -11.02 -0.62 -16.65
CA LEU A 18 -11.00 -1.71 -15.67
C LEU A 18 -9.97 -2.79 -16.04
N ASP A 19 -9.95 -3.20 -17.32
CA ASP A 19 -8.98 -4.16 -17.85
C ASP A 19 -7.55 -3.63 -17.74
N ALA A 20 -7.34 -2.32 -17.94
CA ALA A 20 -6.04 -1.69 -17.78
C ALA A 20 -5.57 -1.73 -16.32
N PHE A 21 -6.46 -1.45 -15.35
CA PHE A 21 -6.12 -1.58 -13.93
C PHE A 21 -5.82 -3.03 -13.53
N HIS A 22 -6.57 -4.00 -14.06
CA HIS A 22 -6.28 -5.41 -13.80
C HIS A 22 -4.91 -5.82 -14.33
N LYS A 23 -4.58 -5.44 -15.57
CA LYS A 23 -3.25 -5.69 -16.15
C LYS A 23 -2.14 -5.01 -15.37
N MET A 24 -2.39 -3.79 -14.88
CA MET A 24 -1.45 -3.06 -14.03
C MET A 24 -1.22 -3.81 -12.72
N ASP A 25 -2.28 -4.27 -12.04
CA ASP A 25 -2.18 -5.06 -10.80
C ASP A 25 -1.32 -6.32 -11.00
N THR A 26 -1.58 -7.08 -12.07
CA THR A 26 -0.83 -8.30 -12.39
C THR A 26 0.64 -8.01 -12.71
N SER A 27 0.92 -6.99 -13.52
CA SER A 27 2.29 -6.60 -13.90
C SER A 27 3.12 -6.14 -12.69
N ILE A 28 2.50 -5.34 -11.81
CA ILE A 28 3.11 -4.88 -10.56
C ILE A 28 3.31 -6.07 -9.61
N GLY A 29 2.34 -6.98 -9.52
CA GLY A 29 2.47 -8.21 -8.72
C GLY A 29 3.65 -9.07 -9.16
N PHE A 30 3.87 -9.22 -10.47
CA PHE A 30 5.06 -9.89 -11.00
C PHE A 30 6.35 -9.17 -10.59
N SER A 31 6.41 -7.85 -10.81
CA SER A 31 7.57 -7.03 -10.43
C SER A 31 7.87 -7.13 -8.92
N TYR A 32 6.83 -7.18 -8.09
CA TYR A 32 6.95 -7.33 -6.64
C TYR A 32 7.55 -8.69 -6.26
N SER A 33 7.15 -9.77 -6.94
CA SER A 33 7.73 -11.09 -6.73
C SER A 33 9.23 -11.14 -7.06
N GLU A 34 9.65 -10.45 -8.13
CA GLU A 34 11.08 -10.32 -8.48
C GLU A 34 11.84 -9.53 -7.41
N LYS A 35 11.26 -8.45 -6.88
CA LYS A 35 11.86 -7.67 -5.79
C LYS A 35 11.96 -8.48 -4.50
N GLN A 36 10.97 -9.30 -4.16
CA GLN A 36 11.07 -10.22 -3.02
C GLN A 36 12.25 -11.19 -3.18
N GLU A 37 12.43 -11.80 -4.36
CA GLU A 37 13.55 -12.71 -4.60
C GLU A 37 14.90 -11.98 -4.52
N PHE A 38 14.98 -10.78 -5.09
CA PHE A 38 16.17 -9.95 -5.01
C PHE A 38 16.51 -9.57 -3.57
N ASN A 39 15.53 -9.09 -2.80
CA ASN A 39 15.72 -8.72 -1.40
C ASN A 39 16.15 -9.93 -0.56
N LYS A 40 15.58 -11.12 -0.81
CA LYS A 40 16.01 -12.35 -0.14
C LYS A 40 17.50 -12.65 -0.35
N LYS A 41 18.02 -12.44 -1.56
CA LYS A 41 19.46 -12.59 -1.84
C LYS A 41 20.29 -11.57 -1.06
N GLN A 42 19.83 -10.32 -0.98
CA GLN A 42 20.53 -9.28 -0.21
C GLN A 42 20.57 -9.59 1.30
N TYR A 43 19.46 -10.03 1.89
CA TYR A 43 19.43 -10.42 3.31
C TYR A 43 20.34 -11.62 3.60
N ASN A 44 20.36 -12.63 2.71
CA ASN A 44 21.32 -13.74 2.83
C ASN A 44 22.77 -13.26 2.77
N ASP A 45 23.08 -12.26 1.94
CA ASP A 45 24.43 -11.68 1.87
C ASP A 45 24.82 -10.94 3.16
N PHE A 46 23.87 -10.24 3.81
CA PHE A 46 24.08 -9.64 5.13
C PHE A 46 24.40 -10.72 6.18
N GLU A 47 23.63 -11.80 6.19
CA GLU A 47 23.82 -12.92 7.12
C GLU A 47 25.20 -13.56 6.93
N LEU A 48 25.58 -13.91 5.70
CA LEU A 48 26.88 -14.50 5.39
C LEU A 48 28.04 -13.58 5.77
N LYS A 49 27.92 -12.27 5.54
CA LYS A 49 28.95 -11.30 5.94
C LYS A 49 29.06 -11.16 7.45
N ALA A 50 27.95 -11.17 8.17
CA ALA A 50 27.92 -11.15 9.63
C ALA A 50 28.52 -12.42 10.24
N LEU A 51 28.25 -13.60 9.67
CA LEU A 51 28.88 -14.86 10.10
C LEU A 51 30.41 -14.83 9.96
N ASN A 52 30.92 -14.22 8.88
CA ASN A 52 32.36 -14.11 8.64
C ASN A 52 33.04 -13.02 9.49
N ASN A 53 32.32 -11.97 9.89
CA ASN A 53 32.86 -10.89 10.73
C ASN A 53 31.84 -10.36 11.75
N PRO A 54 31.51 -11.15 12.78
CA PRO A 54 30.42 -10.80 13.70
C PRO A 54 30.66 -9.48 14.45
N GLN A 55 31.91 -9.20 14.82
CA GLN A 55 32.28 -8.02 15.62
C GLN A 55 32.03 -6.70 14.90
N LYS A 56 32.14 -6.67 13.56
CA LYS A 56 31.94 -5.44 12.77
C LYS A 56 30.60 -5.42 12.03
N LEU A 57 30.10 -6.58 11.61
CA LEU A 57 28.96 -6.68 10.70
C LEU A 57 27.71 -7.27 11.35
N GLY A 58 27.80 -7.79 12.57
CA GLY A 58 26.64 -8.31 13.31
C GLY A 58 25.54 -7.27 13.48
N GLN A 59 25.89 -6.07 13.97
CA GLN A 59 24.93 -4.97 14.14
C GLN A 59 24.19 -4.61 12.84
N TRP A 60 24.88 -4.63 11.69
CA TRP A 60 24.27 -4.29 10.41
C TRP A 60 23.32 -5.38 9.90
N ASN A 61 23.61 -6.64 10.22
CA ASN A 61 22.69 -7.74 9.96
C ASN A 61 21.44 -7.65 10.85
N ASP A 62 21.60 -7.28 12.13
CA ASP A 62 20.46 -7.06 13.03
C ASP A 62 19.57 -5.92 12.54
N VAL A 63 20.16 -4.81 12.07
CA VAL A 63 19.42 -3.70 11.45
C VAL A 63 18.71 -4.16 10.18
N ALA A 64 19.38 -4.92 9.31
CA ALA A 64 18.76 -5.46 8.11
C ALA A 64 17.55 -6.35 8.44
N ASN A 65 17.68 -7.27 9.40
CA ASN A 65 16.57 -8.12 9.85
C ASN A 65 15.42 -7.31 10.44
N ALA A 66 15.72 -6.28 11.25
CA ALA A 66 14.68 -5.39 11.76
C ALA A 66 13.92 -4.66 10.64
N VAL A 67 14.62 -4.17 9.61
CA VAL A 67 13.98 -3.57 8.43
C VAL A 67 13.11 -4.60 7.69
N GLN A 68 13.60 -5.83 7.54
CA GLN A 68 12.84 -6.92 6.93
C GLN A 68 11.54 -7.17 7.69
N ASP A 69 11.60 -7.34 9.01
CA ASP A 69 10.45 -7.65 9.86
C ASP A 69 9.42 -6.53 9.86
N GLU A 70 9.85 -5.27 10.01
CA GLU A 70 8.94 -4.12 9.97
C GLU A 70 8.30 -3.93 8.59
N SER A 71 9.04 -4.20 7.51
CA SER A 71 8.47 -4.18 6.16
C SER A 71 7.40 -5.26 5.96
N GLN A 72 7.62 -6.46 6.51
CA GLN A 72 6.66 -7.57 6.43
C GLN A 72 5.37 -7.26 7.17
N LYS A 73 5.42 -6.54 8.30
CA LYS A 73 4.22 -6.08 9.01
C LYS A 73 3.36 -5.16 8.15
N LEU A 74 3.98 -4.19 7.46
CA LEU A 74 3.26 -3.30 6.55
C LEU A 74 2.68 -4.08 5.35
N ILE A 75 3.46 -4.98 4.75
CA ILE A 75 3.00 -5.84 3.65
C ILE A 75 1.81 -6.70 4.08
N ALA A 76 1.84 -7.29 5.27
CA ALA A 76 0.76 -8.11 5.80
C ALA A 76 -0.53 -7.29 5.98
N VAL A 77 -0.43 -6.04 6.43
CA VAL A 77 -1.58 -5.12 6.46
C VAL A 77 -2.12 -4.89 5.06
N ILE A 78 -1.27 -4.57 4.07
CA ILE A 78 -1.68 -4.39 2.68
C ILE A 78 -2.39 -5.64 2.12
N ASP A 79 -1.84 -6.83 2.38
CA ASP A 79 -2.44 -8.10 1.95
C ASP A 79 -3.80 -8.38 2.61
N SER A 80 -3.93 -8.08 3.90
CA SER A 80 -5.22 -8.22 4.59
C SER A 80 -6.31 -7.34 3.97
N ILE A 81 -5.94 -6.16 3.48
CA ILE A 81 -6.87 -5.24 2.82
C ILE A 81 -7.26 -5.77 1.45
N ARG A 82 -6.29 -6.24 0.65
CA ARG A 82 -6.57 -6.83 -0.67
C ARG A 82 -7.50 -8.04 -0.53
N PHE A 83 -7.24 -8.91 0.44
CA PHE A 83 -8.12 -10.03 0.76
C PHE A 83 -9.53 -9.55 1.12
N LYS A 84 -9.64 -8.50 1.94
CA LYS A 84 -10.95 -7.95 2.30
C LYS A 84 -11.71 -7.36 1.12
N ILE A 85 -11.01 -6.69 0.20
CA ILE A 85 -11.60 -6.19 -1.05
C ILE A 85 -12.11 -7.36 -1.89
N GLN A 86 -11.35 -8.44 -2.02
CA GLN A 86 -11.77 -9.66 -2.74
C GLN A 86 -13.00 -10.31 -2.10
N GLU A 87 -13.05 -10.39 -0.77
CA GLU A 87 -14.20 -10.93 -0.05
C GLU A 87 -15.47 -10.09 -0.28
N GLU A 88 -15.36 -8.77 -0.22
CA GLU A 88 -16.52 -7.87 -0.41
C GLU A 88 -16.95 -7.75 -1.87
N ALA A 89 -16.01 -7.80 -2.82
CA ALA A 89 -16.30 -7.72 -4.25
C ALA A 89 -16.75 -9.06 -4.85
N GLY A 90 -16.48 -10.17 -4.16
CA GLY A 90 -16.64 -11.52 -4.70
C GLY A 90 -15.60 -11.85 -5.78
N LEU A 91 -15.43 -13.15 -6.04
CA LEU A 91 -14.62 -13.67 -7.14
C LEU A 91 -15.53 -14.38 -8.13
N LYS A 92 -15.27 -14.22 -9.43
CA LYS A 92 -15.97 -14.98 -10.45
C LYS A 92 -15.62 -16.46 -10.31
N GLU A 93 -16.63 -17.32 -10.48
CA GLU A 93 -16.47 -18.76 -10.29
C GLU A 93 -15.36 -19.32 -11.18
N GLY A 94 -14.36 -19.97 -10.57
CA GLY A 94 -13.24 -20.58 -11.26
C GLY A 94 -12.17 -19.61 -11.77
N THR A 95 -12.18 -18.34 -11.36
CA THR A 95 -11.12 -17.36 -11.71
C THR A 95 -10.68 -16.52 -10.50
N ASP A 96 -9.55 -15.83 -10.64
CA ASP A 96 -9.06 -14.84 -9.66
C ASP A 96 -9.56 -13.41 -9.97
N GLU A 97 -10.54 -13.27 -10.86
CA GLU A 97 -11.11 -11.97 -11.22
C GLU A 97 -12.22 -11.57 -10.25
N LEU A 98 -12.23 -10.30 -9.85
CA LEU A 98 -13.30 -9.73 -9.03
C LEU A 98 -14.64 -9.75 -9.80
N GLU A 99 -15.72 -10.10 -9.10
CA GLU A 99 -17.07 -10.03 -9.65
C GLU A 99 -17.57 -8.58 -9.70
N ALA A 100 -17.51 -7.85 -8.59
CA ALA A 100 -17.89 -6.44 -8.48
C ALA A 100 -16.70 -5.49 -8.70
N LEU A 101 -15.97 -5.66 -9.80
CA LEU A 101 -14.70 -4.96 -10.04
C LEU A 101 -14.81 -3.44 -10.26
N ASP A 102 -15.99 -2.93 -10.60
CA ASP A 102 -16.32 -1.51 -10.79
C ASP A 102 -17.15 -0.90 -9.65
N ASP A 103 -17.49 -1.69 -8.62
CA ASP A 103 -18.31 -1.23 -7.50
C ASP A 103 -17.50 -0.40 -6.50
N LYS A 104 -17.60 0.92 -6.63
CA LYS A 104 -16.96 1.88 -5.73
C LYS A 104 -17.40 1.73 -4.27
N GLU A 105 -18.59 1.20 -3.99
CA GLU A 105 -19.05 1.03 -2.61
C GLU A 105 -18.22 -0.01 -1.85
N VAL A 106 -17.66 -1.01 -2.54
CA VAL A 106 -16.71 -1.96 -1.93
C VAL A 106 -15.49 -1.20 -1.41
N THR A 107 -14.84 -0.39 -2.26
CA THR A 107 -13.69 0.43 -1.84
C THR A 107 -14.06 1.39 -0.72
N ILE A 108 -15.21 2.06 -0.82
CA ILE A 108 -15.67 3.00 0.19
C ILE A 108 -15.89 2.29 1.54
N LYS A 109 -16.53 1.12 1.54
CA LYS A 109 -16.80 0.35 2.76
C LYS A 109 -15.53 -0.18 3.40
N VAL A 110 -14.57 -0.65 2.61
CA VAL A 110 -13.30 -1.20 3.11
C VAL A 110 -12.35 -0.09 3.57
N LEU A 111 -12.08 0.90 2.72
CA LEU A 111 -10.98 1.85 2.90
C LEU A 111 -11.40 3.23 3.41
N VAL A 112 -12.62 3.68 3.18
CA VAL A 112 -13.01 5.07 3.45
C VAL A 112 -13.88 5.21 4.69
N LYS A 113 -14.86 4.31 4.88
CA LYS A 113 -15.76 4.33 6.02
C LYS A 113 -15.04 3.78 7.26
N THR A 114 -15.18 4.50 8.38
CA THR A 114 -14.71 4.02 9.68
C THR A 114 -15.65 2.94 10.23
N ILE A 115 -15.28 2.33 11.35
CA ILE A 115 -16.13 1.33 12.02
C ILE A 115 -17.45 1.98 12.48
N GLU A 116 -17.41 3.22 12.95
CA GLU A 116 -18.57 4.00 13.37
C GLU A 116 -19.54 4.26 12.20
N ASP A 117 -18.98 4.50 11.00
CA ASP A 117 -19.73 4.71 9.76
C ASP A 117 -20.14 3.40 9.06
N LYS A 118 -20.10 2.26 9.78
CA LYS A 118 -20.42 0.91 9.27
C LYS A 118 -19.50 0.44 8.13
N GLY A 119 -18.27 0.94 8.10
CA GLY A 119 -17.18 0.40 7.28
C GLY A 119 -16.31 -0.57 8.06
N TYR A 120 -15.16 -0.90 7.46
CA TYR A 120 -14.18 -1.80 8.06
C TYR A 120 -12.96 -1.07 8.66
N GLY A 121 -12.78 0.23 8.39
CA GLY A 121 -11.68 1.02 8.96
C GLY A 121 -10.28 0.67 8.43
N TYR A 122 -10.17 -0.11 7.34
CA TYR A 122 -8.86 -0.54 6.83
C TYR A 122 -8.01 0.61 6.29
N GLY A 123 -8.60 1.72 5.85
CA GLY A 123 -7.84 2.91 5.45
C GLY A 123 -7.07 3.53 6.61
N GLN A 124 -7.69 3.61 7.79
CA GLN A 124 -7.03 4.08 9.01
C GLN A 124 -5.95 3.10 9.47
N LEU A 125 -6.23 1.79 9.40
CA LEU A 125 -5.24 0.76 9.69
C LEU A 125 -4.01 0.87 8.77
N LEU A 126 -4.23 1.08 7.47
CA LEU A 126 -3.15 1.29 6.51
C LEU A 126 -2.36 2.56 6.81
N LYS A 127 -3.05 3.67 7.09
CA LYS A 127 -2.42 4.94 7.48
C LYS A 127 -1.48 4.73 8.68
N SER A 128 -1.97 4.10 9.74
CA SER A 128 -1.19 3.79 10.94
C SER A 128 -0.01 2.87 10.65
N ALA A 129 -0.17 1.83 9.84
CA ALA A 129 0.92 0.93 9.47
C ALA A 129 2.02 1.64 8.67
N ARG A 130 1.63 2.55 7.76
CA ARG A 130 2.58 3.39 7.00
C ARG A 130 3.33 4.35 7.90
N ASP A 131 2.64 4.98 8.85
CA ASP A 131 3.26 5.87 9.83
C ASP A 131 4.26 5.10 10.69
N GLN A 132 3.88 3.93 11.23
CA GLN A 132 4.77 3.09 12.04
C GLN A 132 6.05 2.71 11.28
N TYR A 133 5.92 2.27 10.03
CA TYR A 133 7.08 1.91 9.22
C TYR A 133 7.97 3.13 8.89
N ARG A 134 7.35 4.30 8.60
CA ARG A 134 8.08 5.55 8.39
C ARG A 134 8.88 5.95 9.63
N GLU A 135 8.24 5.99 10.79
CA GLU A 135 8.90 6.39 12.04
C GLU A 135 10.01 5.40 12.41
N PHE A 136 9.81 4.09 12.17
CA PHE A 136 10.86 3.09 12.34
C PHE A 136 12.07 3.39 11.45
N LEU A 137 11.88 3.59 10.14
CA LEU A 137 13.00 3.90 9.23
C LEU A 137 13.72 5.19 9.66
N LEU A 138 12.99 6.23 10.01
CA LEU A 138 13.57 7.49 10.48
C LEU A 138 14.34 7.33 11.80
N SER A 139 13.94 6.41 12.68
CA SER A 139 14.67 6.12 13.92
C SER A 139 16.07 5.55 13.71
N LEU A 140 16.30 4.90 12.56
CA LEU A 140 17.61 4.36 12.18
C LEU A 140 18.65 5.46 11.88
N ASP A 141 18.24 6.72 11.77
CA ASP A 141 19.14 7.87 11.64
C ASP A 141 20.05 8.04 12.88
N SER A 142 19.68 7.46 14.02
CA SER A 142 20.55 7.35 15.20
C SER A 142 21.85 6.56 14.95
N LEU A 143 21.92 5.82 13.84
CA LEU A 143 23.10 5.11 13.36
C LEU A 143 23.85 5.88 12.26
N ASP A 144 23.54 7.18 12.07
CA ASP A 144 24.11 8.07 11.06
C ASP A 144 23.91 7.61 9.59
N LEU A 145 22.90 6.77 9.34
CA LEU A 145 22.60 6.17 8.03
C LEU A 145 22.19 7.17 6.94
N TYR A 146 21.69 8.35 7.31
CA TYR A 146 21.22 9.36 6.36
C TYR A 146 22.07 10.64 6.38
N SER A 147 23.33 10.52 6.80
CA SER A 147 24.26 11.64 6.87
C SER A 147 24.89 11.95 5.50
N GLY A 148 25.38 13.18 5.32
CA GLY A 148 26.07 13.58 4.08
C GLY A 148 25.21 13.47 2.83
N GLN A 149 25.66 12.68 1.85
CA GLN A 149 24.94 12.49 0.57
C GLN A 149 23.70 11.60 0.72
N ASP A 150 23.66 10.77 1.77
CA ASP A 150 22.56 9.81 2.02
C ASP A 150 21.32 10.48 2.63
N HIS A 151 21.37 11.78 2.92
CA HIS A 151 20.21 12.56 3.36
C HIS A 151 19.03 12.49 2.38
N ILE A 152 19.31 12.25 1.09
CA ILE A 152 18.28 12.05 0.08
C ILE A 152 17.33 10.89 0.42
N TYR A 153 17.82 9.82 1.06
CA TYR A 153 16.97 8.69 1.45
C TYR A 153 15.97 9.08 2.54
N LYS A 154 16.38 9.93 3.49
CA LYS A 154 15.48 10.48 4.52
C LYS A 154 14.36 11.31 3.88
N LEU A 155 14.68 12.14 2.89
CA LEU A 155 13.68 12.92 2.15
C LEU A 155 12.74 12.01 1.36
N ASN A 156 13.26 10.95 0.74
CA ASN A 156 12.46 9.96 0.02
C ASN A 156 11.50 9.21 0.96
N ILE A 157 11.96 8.79 2.14
CA ILE A 157 11.12 8.13 3.15
C ILE A 157 9.97 9.07 3.57
N LEU A 158 10.28 10.33 3.87
CA LEU A 158 9.27 11.33 4.26
C LEU A 158 8.25 11.58 3.14
N SER A 159 8.69 11.57 1.88
CA SER A 159 7.83 11.76 0.72
C SER A 159 6.93 10.55 0.44
N LEU A 160 7.54 9.36 0.36
CA LEU A 160 6.84 8.10 0.02
C LEU A 160 5.79 7.74 1.06
N PHE A 161 6.12 7.87 2.34
CA PHE A 161 5.22 7.52 3.44
C PHE A 161 4.46 8.72 3.99
N ASN A 162 4.25 9.77 3.20
CA ASN A 162 3.43 10.91 3.61
C ASN A 162 1.95 10.52 3.72
N THR A 163 1.42 10.64 4.93
CA THR A 163 0.05 10.28 5.33
C THR A 163 -0.72 11.49 5.85
N LYS A 164 -0.24 12.71 5.61
CA LYS A 164 -0.91 13.93 6.08
C LYS A 164 -2.29 14.07 5.44
N ASP A 165 -3.22 14.56 6.25
CA ASP A 165 -4.57 14.87 5.80
C ASP A 165 -4.53 16.03 4.78
N HIS A 166 -5.43 15.98 3.80
CA HIS A 166 -5.47 16.98 2.73
C HIS A 166 -6.24 18.21 3.20
N ILE A 167 -5.62 19.38 3.09
CA ILE A 167 -6.25 20.67 3.38
C ILE A 167 -6.77 21.23 2.06
N VAL A 168 -8.09 21.45 1.98
CA VAL A 168 -8.73 21.97 0.77
C VAL A 168 -8.37 23.45 0.59
N GLU A 169 -7.76 23.79 -0.56
CA GLU A 169 -7.33 25.16 -0.88
C GLU A 169 -8.45 26.18 -0.68
N GLY A 170 -8.13 27.27 0.05
CA GLY A 170 -9.11 28.32 0.36
C GLY A 170 -10.11 27.98 1.47
N SER A 171 -9.91 26.88 2.20
CA SER A 171 -10.73 26.52 3.38
C SER A 171 -9.89 25.91 4.50
N ASN A 172 -10.41 25.91 5.73
CA ASN A 172 -9.83 25.16 6.86
C ASN A 172 -10.40 23.72 6.95
N LYS A 173 -10.92 23.17 5.85
CA LYS A 173 -11.49 21.83 5.86
C LYS A 173 -10.41 20.79 5.61
N GLU A 174 -10.25 19.89 6.57
CA GLU A 174 -9.36 18.74 6.47
C GLU A 174 -10.12 17.52 5.94
N ILE A 175 -9.52 16.82 4.99
CA ILE A 175 -9.98 15.54 4.47
C ILE A 175 -9.01 14.46 4.96
N PRO A 176 -9.49 13.46 5.73
CA PRO A 176 -8.64 12.36 6.17
C PRO A 176 -7.90 11.70 5.01
N TRP A 177 -6.64 11.35 5.22
CA TRP A 177 -5.76 10.78 4.20
C TRP A 177 -6.43 9.62 3.45
N GLU A 178 -7.00 8.64 4.14
CA GLU A 178 -7.63 7.47 3.52
C GLU A 178 -8.80 7.85 2.62
N LYS A 179 -9.57 8.87 3.01
CA LYS A 179 -10.66 9.40 2.20
C LYS A 179 -10.12 10.13 0.98
N ASN A 180 -9.08 10.93 1.13
CA ASN A 180 -8.43 11.62 0.01
C ASN A 180 -7.81 10.63 -0.99
N GLN A 181 -7.22 9.54 -0.50
CA GLN A 181 -6.57 8.54 -1.34
C GLN A 181 -7.54 7.60 -2.06
N TYR A 182 -8.63 7.18 -1.41
CA TYR A 182 -9.43 6.05 -1.89
C TYR A 182 -10.86 6.39 -2.31
N TYR A 183 -11.37 7.58 -1.97
CA TYR A 183 -12.74 7.94 -2.31
C TYR A 183 -12.94 8.01 -3.83
N GLY A 184 -13.88 7.21 -4.34
CA GLY A 184 -14.24 7.16 -5.75
C GLY A 184 -13.44 6.16 -6.59
N HIS A 185 -12.46 5.46 -6.01
CA HIS A 185 -11.76 4.37 -6.68
C HIS A 185 -12.58 3.08 -6.71
N VAL A 186 -12.46 2.35 -7.82
CA VAL A 186 -13.01 1.01 -7.98
C VAL A 186 -12.08 -0.04 -7.35
N PRO A 187 -12.59 -1.22 -6.96
CA PRO A 187 -11.81 -2.27 -6.30
C PRO A 187 -10.53 -2.64 -7.02
N VAL A 188 -10.59 -2.84 -8.34
CA VAL A 188 -9.42 -3.22 -9.15
C VAL A 188 -8.33 -2.14 -9.14
N ALA A 189 -8.71 -0.86 -9.13
CA ALA A 189 -7.77 0.25 -9.05
C ALA A 189 -7.13 0.32 -7.65
N ALA A 190 -7.93 0.17 -6.60
CA ALA A 190 -7.44 0.16 -5.23
C ALA A 190 -6.43 -0.99 -4.99
N MET A 191 -6.72 -2.19 -5.50
CA MET A 191 -5.80 -3.33 -5.44
C MET A 191 -4.50 -3.07 -6.19
N ALA A 192 -4.57 -2.48 -7.39
CA ALA A 192 -3.38 -2.15 -8.16
C ALA A 192 -2.49 -1.12 -7.45
N PHE A 193 -3.09 -0.08 -6.84
CA PHE A 193 -2.34 0.89 -6.02
C PHE A 193 -1.74 0.26 -4.76
N MET A 194 -2.42 -0.71 -4.14
CA MET A 194 -1.87 -1.46 -3.02
C MET A 194 -0.68 -2.32 -3.43
N ASN A 195 -0.72 -2.95 -4.59
CA ASN A 195 0.44 -3.67 -5.11
C ASN A 195 1.58 -2.71 -5.46
N GLN A 196 1.27 -1.54 -6.02
CA GLN A 196 2.28 -0.51 -6.28
C GLN A 196 2.96 -0.07 -4.99
N MET A 197 2.20 0.01 -3.89
CA MET A 197 2.70 0.39 -2.57
C MET A 197 3.70 -0.62 -1.97
N LYS A 198 3.69 -1.87 -2.43
CA LYS A 198 4.64 -2.91 -1.98
C LYS A 198 5.96 -2.89 -2.73
N LEU A 199 6.03 -2.23 -3.89
CA LEU A 199 7.26 -2.01 -4.65
C LEU A 199 8.10 -0.88 -4.03
#